data_AF-A0A5C7JU57-F1
#
_entry.id   AF-A0A5C7JU57-F1
#
_cell.length_a   1.000
_cell.length_b   1.000
_cell.length_c   1.000
_cell.angle_alpha   90.00
_cell.angle_beta   90.00
_cell.angle_gamma   90.00
#
_symmetry.space_group_name_H-M   'P 1'
#
loop_
_entity.id
_entity.type
_entity.pdbx_description
1 polymer ?
#
loop_
_entity_poly.entity_id
_entity_poly.type
_entity_poly.pdbx_seq_one_letter_code
_entity_poly.pdbx_strand_id
1 'polypeptide(L)'
;MIPTKTFELRQGNRFVPLLVIDARNLTEEDKYLFKKSGFFISKHNNFLFLRTKENHLSTRTYLHEIDPTFFGIAVDYIIDTFDTLKSAQVIDVDYIAGKTTRPVEPYRYDHA
;
A
#
# COMPACT_ATOMS: atom_id res chain seq x y z
N MET A 1 -0.36 4.01 19.01
CA MET A 1 -0.93 3.08 18.01
C MET A 1 -0.29 3.41 16.68
N ILE A 2 0.29 2.42 15.99
CA ILE A 2 0.94 2.65 14.69
C ILE A 2 -0.17 2.88 13.65
N PRO A 3 -0.18 4.00 12.91
CA PRO A 3 -1.22 4.26 11.91
C PRO A 3 -1.16 3.24 10.77
N THR A 4 -2.32 2.69 10.41
CA THR A 4 -2.44 1.72 9.32
C THR A 4 -3.63 2.06 8.42
N LYS A 5 -3.48 1.83 7.11
CA LYS A 5 -4.56 1.96 6.12
C LYS A 5 -4.50 0.78 5.16
N THR A 6 -5.67 0.34 4.70
CA THR A 6 -5.76 -0.62 3.60
C THR A 6 -6.13 0.10 2.32
N PHE A 7 -5.64 -0.39 1.20
CA PHE A 7 -5.94 0.15 -0.13
C PHE A 7 -6.18 -0.99 -1.11
N GLU A 8 -6.77 -0.64 -2.24
CA GLU A 8 -6.88 -1.50 -3.39
C GLU A 8 -6.17 -0.81 -4.56
N LEU A 9 -5.00 -1.32 -4.94
CA LEU A 9 -4.26 -0.78 -6.09
C LEU A 9 -4.89 -1.30 -7.38
N ARG A 10 -5.13 -0.42 -8.34
CA ARG A 10 -5.71 -0.78 -9.65
C ARG A 10 -4.73 -0.50 -10.79
N GLN A 11 -4.40 -1.54 -11.58
CA GLN A 11 -3.71 -1.45 -12.88
C GLN A 11 -4.55 -2.14 -13.95
N GLY A 12 -5.02 -1.42 -14.96
CA GLY A 12 -5.92 -1.98 -15.97
C GLY A 12 -7.11 -2.66 -15.30
N ASN A 13 -7.24 -3.99 -15.44
CA ASN A 13 -8.30 -4.79 -14.81
C ASN A 13 -7.83 -5.58 -13.58
N ARG A 14 -6.61 -5.33 -13.09
CA ARG A 14 -6.05 -5.99 -11.90
C ARG A 14 -6.27 -5.13 -10.67
N PHE A 15 -6.78 -5.75 -9.62
CA PHE A 15 -6.95 -5.15 -8.30
C PHE A 15 -6.08 -5.89 -7.29
N VAL A 16 -5.30 -5.15 -6.50
CA VAL A 16 -4.35 -5.72 -5.55
C VAL A 16 -4.58 -5.11 -4.17
N PRO A 17 -5.03 -5.89 -3.18
CA PRO A 17 -5.20 -5.39 -1.83
C PRO A 17 -3.84 -5.16 -1.17
N LEU A 18 -3.73 -4.06 -0.45
CA LEU A 18 -2.50 -3.60 0.19
C LEU A 18 -2.79 -3.11 1.60
N LEU A 19 -2.02 -3.58 2.58
CA LEU A 19 -1.94 -3.00 3.91
C LEU A 19 -0.69 -2.10 3.97
N VAL A 20 -0.89 -0.87 4.41
CA VAL A 20 0.16 0.14 4.55
C VAL A 20 0.26 0.56 6.00
N ILE A 21 1.49 0.50 6.53
CA ILE A 21 1.82 0.91 7.90
C ILE A 21 2.68 2.16 7.81
N ASP A 22 2.24 3.24 8.45
CA ASP A 22 3.02 4.47 8.58
C ASP A 22 3.98 4.35 9.77
N ALA A 23 5.25 4.20 9.46
CA ALA A 23 6.35 4.08 10.41
C ALA A 23 7.10 5.40 10.64
N ARG A 24 6.61 6.56 10.16
CA ARG A 24 7.26 7.87 10.35
C ARG A 24 7.44 8.22 11.83
N ASN A 25 6.48 7.84 12.68
CA ASN A 25 6.41 8.22 14.10
C ASN A 25 6.44 7.01 15.06
N LEU A 26 7.25 5.99 14.76
CA LEU A 26 7.42 4.85 15.67
C LEU A 26 8.14 5.26 16.96
N THR A 27 7.79 4.63 18.07
CA THR A 27 8.55 4.75 19.32
C THR A 27 9.91 4.04 19.19
N GLU A 28 10.84 4.31 20.11
CA GLU A 28 12.15 3.63 20.09
C GLU A 28 12.02 2.11 20.33
N GLU A 29 11.05 1.70 21.15
CA GLU A 29 10.72 0.29 21.38
C GLU A 29 10.22 -0.38 20.09
N ASP A 30 9.33 0.27 19.35
CA ASP A 30 8.86 -0.22 18.06
C ASP A 30 10.02 -0.30 17.07
N LYS A 31 10.81 0.77 16.91
CA LYS A 31 11.99 0.78 16.02
C LYS A 31 12.97 -0.35 16.33
N TYR A 32 13.20 -0.63 17.62
CA TYR A 32 14.03 -1.75 18.06
C TYR A 32 13.48 -3.09 17.56
N LEU A 33 12.18 -3.33 17.73
CA LEU A 33 11.53 -4.57 17.28
C LEU A 33 11.55 -4.70 15.76
N PHE A 34 11.22 -3.64 15.00
CA PHE A 34 11.29 -3.63 13.54
C PHE A 34 12.70 -3.99 13.04
N LYS A 35 13.74 -3.36 13.62
CA LYS A 35 15.14 -3.64 13.28
C LYS A 35 15.51 -5.11 13.58
N LYS A 36 15.07 -5.65 14.72
CA LYS A 36 15.31 -7.04 15.10
C LYS A 36 14.60 -8.03 14.16
N SER A 37 13.45 -7.65 13.62
CA SER A 37 12.69 -8.41 12.62
C SER A 37 13.28 -8.30 11.20
N GLY A 38 14.38 -7.57 11.00
CA GLY A 38 15.03 -7.40 9.70
C GLY A 38 14.43 -6.28 8.83
N PHE A 39 13.51 -5.48 9.37
CA PHE A 39 13.00 -4.29 8.68
C PHE A 39 13.91 -3.10 8.96
N PHE A 40 14.46 -2.51 7.90
CA PHE A 40 15.24 -1.29 7.97
C PHE A 40 14.36 -0.09 7.66
N ILE A 41 13.88 0.57 8.71
CA ILE A 41 13.23 1.87 8.61
C ILE A 41 14.34 2.91 8.41
N SER A 42 14.42 3.49 7.23
CA SER A 42 15.35 4.57 6.91
C SER A 42 14.59 5.88 6.74
N LYS A 43 15.29 7.02 6.67
CA LYS A 43 14.67 8.32 6.35
C LYS A 43 13.78 8.28 5.10
N HIS A 44 14.04 7.36 4.17
CA HIS A 44 13.31 7.19 2.91
C HIS A 44 12.36 5.99 2.92
N ASN A 45 12.38 5.16 3.96
CA ASN A 45 11.62 3.90 4.03
C ASN A 45 10.78 3.88 5.32
N ASN A 46 9.90 4.88 5.45
CA ASN A 46 9.04 5.07 6.62
C ASN A 46 7.67 4.41 6.45
N PHE A 47 7.47 3.61 5.41
CA PHE A 47 6.22 2.91 5.16
C PHE A 47 6.50 1.43 4.94
N LEU A 48 5.69 0.57 5.54
CA LEU A 48 5.68 -0.85 5.20
C LEU A 48 4.46 -1.17 4.36
N PHE A 49 4.70 -1.87 3.26
CA PHE A 49 3.69 -2.30 2.31
C PHE A 49 3.57 -3.81 2.37
N LEU A 50 2.38 -4.29 2.67
CA LEU A 50 2.06 -5.71 2.82
C LEU A 50 0.95 -6.06 1.84
N ARG A 51 1.25 -6.87 0.84
CA ARG A 51 0.22 -7.43 -0.04
C ARG A 51 -0.41 -8.64 0.63
N THR A 52 -1.73 -8.63 0.75
CA THR A 52 -2.50 -9.81 1.16
C THR A 52 -2.96 -10.58 -0.09
N LYS A 53 -3.06 -11.90 0.00
CA LYS A 53 -3.64 -12.75 -1.05
C LYS A 53 -4.92 -13.37 -0.50
N GLU A 54 -5.96 -13.49 -1.32
CA GLU A 54 -7.19 -14.18 -0.92
C GLU A 54 -6.88 -15.60 -0.40
N ASN A 55 -7.54 -15.96 0.70
CA ASN A 55 -7.55 -17.27 1.34
C ASN A 55 -6.30 -17.73 2.10
N HIS A 56 -5.24 -16.92 2.19
CA HIS A 56 -4.17 -17.19 3.15
C HIS A 56 -3.67 -15.89 3.79
N LEU A 57 -3.70 -15.84 5.13
CA LEU A 57 -2.83 -14.97 5.94
C LEU A 57 -1.39 -15.41 5.72
N SER A 58 -0.88 -15.18 4.53
CA SER A 58 0.51 -15.38 4.19
C SER A 58 1.25 -14.14 4.67
N THR A 59 2.19 -14.34 5.59
CA THR A 59 3.17 -13.33 6.00
C THR A 59 4.20 -13.04 4.91
N ARG A 60 4.10 -13.67 3.73
CA ARG A 60 4.97 -13.38 2.60
C ARG A 60 4.50 -12.11 1.89
N THR A 61 5.39 -11.14 1.79
CA THR A 61 5.16 -9.94 1.00
C THR A 61 5.28 -10.28 -0.49
N TYR A 62 4.15 -10.38 -1.19
CA TYR A 62 4.10 -10.67 -2.64
C TYR A 62 4.28 -9.42 -3.51
N LEU A 63 5.05 -8.43 -3.04
CA LEU A 63 5.30 -7.19 -3.79
C LEU A 63 6.05 -7.45 -5.09
N HIS A 64 6.91 -8.47 -5.12
CA HIS A 64 7.65 -8.89 -6.31
C HIS A 64 6.76 -9.40 -7.47
N GLU A 65 5.51 -9.76 -7.17
CA GLU A 65 4.54 -10.17 -8.20
C GLU A 65 3.78 -8.97 -8.80
N ILE A 66 3.96 -7.78 -8.23
CA ILE A 66 3.41 -6.54 -8.77
C ILE A 66 4.45 -5.96 -9.74
N ASP A 67 3.99 -5.41 -10.87
CA ASP A 67 4.87 -4.69 -11.80
C ASP A 67 5.64 -3.58 -11.04
N PRO A 68 7.00 -3.57 -11.08
CA PRO A 68 7.79 -2.65 -10.26
C PRO A 68 7.53 -1.17 -10.57
N THR A 69 7.27 -0.83 -11.83
CA THR A 69 7.00 0.56 -12.25
C THR A 69 5.65 1.02 -11.68
N PHE A 70 4.63 0.18 -11.84
CA PHE A 70 3.32 0.40 -11.25
C PHE A 70 3.35 0.51 -9.74
N PHE A 71 4.09 -0.39 -9.07
CA PHE A 71 4.19 -0.38 -7.62
C PHE A 71 4.93 0.87 -7.13
N GLY A 72 5.99 1.30 -7.84
CA GLY A 72 6.70 2.55 -7.54
C GLY A 72 5.79 3.77 -7.57
N ILE A 73 5.01 3.96 -8.65
CA ILE A 73 4.07 5.08 -8.78
C ILE A 73 3.03 5.06 -7.64
N ALA A 74 2.50 3.88 -7.31
CA ALA A 74 1.55 3.74 -6.21
C ALA A 74 2.17 4.08 -4.85
N VAL A 75 3.39 3.60 -4.59
CA VAL A 75 4.13 3.86 -3.35
C VAL A 75 4.40 5.35 -3.18
N ASP A 76 4.93 6.02 -4.20
CA ASP A 76 5.23 7.45 -4.17
C ASP A 76 3.96 8.26 -3.86
N TYR A 77 2.87 7.98 -4.59
CA TYR A 77 1.58 8.63 -4.35
C TYR A 77 1.06 8.40 -2.92
N ILE A 78 1.12 7.16 -2.41
CA ILE A 78 0.65 6.83 -1.07
C ILE A 78 1.49 7.55 -0.02
N ILE A 79 2.82 7.57 -0.16
CA ILE A 79 3.72 8.26 0.78
C ILE A 79 3.40 9.76 0.83
N ASP A 80 3.23 10.39 -0.33
CA ASP A 80 3.01 11.84 -0.43
C ASP A 80 1.61 12.27 0.04
N THR A 81 0.62 11.39 -0.06
CA THR A 81 -0.78 11.73 0.23
C THR A 81 -1.37 10.99 1.43
N PHE A 82 -0.57 10.19 2.14
CA PHE A 82 -1.04 9.21 3.12
C PHE A 82 -2.07 9.79 4.08
N ASP A 83 -1.79 10.98 4.65
CA ASP A 83 -2.62 11.60 5.68
C ASP A 83 -4.03 11.96 5.18
N THR A 84 -4.17 12.23 3.88
CA THR A 84 -5.45 12.57 3.22
C THR A 84 -6.22 11.37 2.70
N LEU A 85 -5.54 10.26 2.43
CA LEU A 85 -6.16 9.04 1.91
C LEU A 85 -7.08 8.39 2.94
N LYS A 86 -8.17 7.78 2.48
CA LYS A 86 -9.06 7.00 3.34
C LYS A 86 -8.69 5.52 3.27
N SER A 87 -8.84 4.82 4.39
CA SER A 87 -8.73 3.36 4.37
C SER A 87 -9.80 2.76 3.45
N ALA A 88 -9.48 1.62 2.85
CA ALA A 88 -10.28 0.94 1.87
C ALA A 88 -10.49 1.72 0.55
N GLN A 89 -9.76 2.81 0.29
CA GLN A 89 -9.83 3.57 -0.96
C GLN A 89 -9.12 2.83 -2.11
N VAL A 90 -9.61 3.02 -3.34
CA VAL A 90 -8.92 2.58 -4.56
C VAL A 90 -7.84 3.59 -4.94
N ILE A 91 -6.64 3.08 -5.21
CA ILE A 91 -5.53 3.84 -5.75
C ILE A 91 -5.40 3.45 -7.22
N ASP A 92 -6.00 4.25 -8.10
CA ASP A 92 -5.95 4.03 -9.55
C ASP A 92 -4.62 4.55 -10.11
N VAL A 93 -3.68 3.63 -10.30
CA VAL A 93 -2.32 4.00 -10.74
C VAL A 93 -2.30 4.40 -12.21
N ASP A 94 -3.23 3.90 -13.04
CA ASP A 94 -3.32 4.35 -14.42
C ASP A 94 -3.79 5.80 -14.49
N TYR A 95 -4.68 6.21 -13.58
CA TYR A 95 -5.07 7.62 -13.41
C TYR A 95 -3.90 8.47 -12.90
N ILE A 96 -3.20 8.03 -11.85
CA ILE A 96 -2.04 8.73 -11.29
C ILE A 96 -0.93 8.89 -12.35
N ALA A 97 -0.73 7.87 -13.19
CA ALA A 97 0.23 7.90 -14.29
C ALA A 97 -0.25 8.68 -15.54
N GLY A 98 -1.45 9.27 -15.51
CA GLY A 98 -2.00 10.07 -16.62
C GLY A 98 -2.49 9.26 -17.82
N LYS A 99 -2.64 7.93 -17.69
CA LYS A 99 -3.14 7.06 -18.77
C LYS A 99 -4.66 7.13 -18.92
N THR A 100 -5.37 7.51 -17.86
CA THR A 100 -6.81 7.77 -17.87
C THR A 100 -7.09 9.18 -17.39
N THR A 101 -8.23 9.74 -17.80
CA THR A 101 -8.62 11.13 -17.45
C THR A 101 -9.45 11.23 -16.17
N ARG A 102 -9.87 10.09 -15.60
CA ARG A 102 -10.62 10.00 -14.34
C ARG A 102 -10.27 8.71 -13.61
N PRO A 103 -10.27 8.71 -12.26
CA PRO A 103 -10.08 7.48 -11.49
C PRO A 103 -11.28 6.55 -11.67
N VAL A 104 -11.02 5.25 -11.66
CA VAL A 104 -12.08 4.25 -11.62
C VAL A 104 -12.51 4.01 -10.17
N GLU A 105 -13.82 4.05 -9.96
CA GLU A 105 -14.42 3.76 -8.66
C GLU A 105 -14.28 2.27 -8.30
N PRO A 106 -14.18 1.93 -7.00
CA PRO A 106 -14.12 0.55 -6.54
C PRO A 106 -15.30 -0.28 -7.05
N TYR A 107 -15.03 -1.52 -7.48
CA TYR A 107 -16.03 -2.51 -7.89
C TYR A 107 -16.82 -3.09 -6.69
N ARG A 108 -16.88 -2.39 -5.56
CA ARG A 108 -17.28 -2.95 -4.25
C ARG A 108 -18.78 -3.11 -4.02
N TYR A 109 -19.61 -3.10 -5.07
CA TYR A 109 -21.07 -3.20 -4.92
C TYR A 109 -21.79 -4.23 -5.81
N ASP A 110 -21.12 -5.00 -6.67
CA ASP A 110 -21.84 -5.93 -7.56
C ASP A 110 -22.08 -7.35 -6.98
N HIS A 111 -21.49 -7.69 -5.83
CA HIS A 111 -21.69 -8.99 -5.19
C HIS A 111 -21.78 -8.87 -3.67
N ALA A 112 -22.94 -8.44 -3.18
CA ALA A 112 -23.44 -8.72 -1.83
C ALA A 112 -24.61 -9.70 -1.90
#